data_AF-A0A173LH78-F1
#
_entry.id   AF-A0A173LH78-F1
#
_cell.length_a   1.000
_cell.length_b   1.000
_cell.length_c   1.000
_cell.angle_alpha   90.00
_cell.angle_beta   90.00
_cell.angle_gamma   90.00
#
_symmetry.space_group_name_H-M   'P 1'
#
loop_
_entity.id
_entity.type
_entity.pdbx_description
1 polymer ?
#
loop_
_entity_poly.entity_id
_entity_poly.type
_entity_poly.pdbx_seq_one_letter_code
_entity_poly.pdbx_strand_id
1 'polypeptide(L)'
;MAGATLQDAVDLIPEAWHDDIAADAESQDCDVCYAVSTGGLRAGTIERVQRYFAEREADADWQALSQGQQLDECFPAYCGIGWPDLLDELGITTVYATQTTH
;
A
#
# COMPACT_ATOMS: atom_id res chain seq x y z
N MET A 1 22.30 0.73 4.94
CA MET A 1 20.88 0.35 5.04
C MET A 1 20.09 1.63 4.85
N ALA A 2 19.63 1.90 3.63
CA ALA A 2 18.66 2.97 3.43
C ALA A 2 17.38 2.48 4.12
N GLY A 3 16.93 3.16 5.17
CA GLY A 3 15.69 2.78 5.85
C GLY A 3 14.51 2.99 4.91
N ALA A 4 13.47 2.17 5.08
CA ALA A 4 12.22 2.31 4.32
C ALA A 4 11.72 3.76 4.34
N THR A 5 11.26 4.23 3.18
CA THR A 5 10.74 5.58 2.95
C THR A 5 9.23 5.57 2.76
N LEU A 6 8.62 6.75 2.75
CA LEU A 6 7.21 6.88 2.39
C LEU A 6 6.94 6.36 0.97
N GLN A 7 7.86 6.61 0.03
CA GLN A 7 7.72 6.12 -1.34
C GLN A 7 7.72 4.58 -1.38
N ASP A 8 8.61 3.94 -0.62
CA ASP A 8 8.66 2.46 -0.54
C ASP A 8 7.33 1.86 -0.04
N ALA A 9 6.63 2.56 0.85
CA ALA A 9 5.30 2.13 1.31
C ALA A 9 4.23 2.35 0.24
N VAL A 10 4.27 3.48 -0.47
CA VAL A 10 3.30 3.79 -1.53
C VAL A 10 3.46 2.83 -2.71
N ASP A 11 4.69 2.46 -3.06
CA ASP A 11 4.99 1.51 -4.14
C ASP A 11 4.48 0.08 -3.85
N LEU A 12 4.15 -0.23 -2.59
CA LEU A 12 3.53 -1.51 -2.19
C LEU A 12 2.01 -1.52 -2.32
N ILE A 13 1.37 -0.37 -2.58
CA ILE A 13 -0.07 -0.28 -2.76
C ILE A 13 -0.41 -0.78 -4.17
N PRO A 14 -1.30 -1.79 -4.32
CA PRO A 14 -1.74 -2.23 -5.63
C PRO A 14 -2.41 -1.11 -6.42
N GLU A 15 -2.13 -1.01 -7.72
CA GLU A 15 -2.69 0.04 -8.60
C GLU A 15 -4.23 0.08 -8.52
N ALA A 16 -4.88 -1.08 -8.55
CA ALA A 16 -6.34 -1.17 -8.42
C ALA A 16 -6.87 -0.59 -7.10
N TRP A 17 -6.11 -0.73 -6.00
CA TRP A 17 -6.51 -0.16 -4.71
C TRP A 17 -6.24 1.34 -4.67
N HIS A 18 -5.16 1.80 -5.31
CA HIS A 18 -4.90 3.22 -5.48
C HIS A 18 -6.02 3.89 -6.27
N ASP A 19 -6.48 3.26 -7.36
CA ASP A 19 -7.60 3.75 -8.19
C ASP A 19 -8.91 3.82 -7.38
N ASP A 20 -9.20 2.81 -6.57
CA ASP A 20 -10.38 2.80 -5.69
C ASP A 20 -10.33 3.97 -4.66
N ILE A 21 -9.15 4.22 -4.07
CA ILE A 21 -8.96 5.33 -3.13
C ILE A 21 -9.04 6.68 -3.86
N ALA A 22 -8.48 6.78 -5.06
CA ALA A 22 -8.52 7.99 -5.87
C ALA A 22 -9.97 8.31 -6.31
N ALA A 23 -10.75 7.30 -6.68
CA ALA A 23 -12.17 7.46 -7.02
C ALA A 23 -13.00 7.91 -5.81
N ASP A 24 -12.71 7.40 -4.61
CA ASP A 24 -13.31 7.87 -3.37
C ASP A 24 -12.98 9.35 -3.09
N ALA A 25 -11.73 9.77 -3.34
CA ALA A 25 -11.32 11.17 -3.22
C ALA A 25 -12.00 12.07 -4.26
N GLU A 26 -12.06 11.64 -5.52
CA GLU A 26 -12.70 12.36 -6.61
C GLU A 26 -14.20 12.56 -6.35
N SER A 27 -14.87 11.56 -5.75
CA SER A 27 -16.29 11.68 -5.35
C SER A 27 -16.56 12.78 -4.32
N GLN A 28 -15.50 13.28 -3.67
CA GLN A 28 -15.50 14.33 -2.67
C GLN A 28 -14.83 15.63 -3.17
N ASP A 29 -14.60 15.76 -4.49
CA ASP A 29 -13.87 16.87 -5.12
C ASP A 29 -12.47 17.09 -4.50
N CYS A 30 -11.82 15.98 -4.11
CA CYS A 30 -10.51 15.97 -3.48
C CYS A 30 -9.50 15.13 -4.30
N ASP A 31 -8.23 15.48 -4.17
CA ASP A 31 -7.11 14.66 -4.62
C ASP A 31 -6.60 13.82 -3.45
N VAL A 32 -6.22 12.56 -3.73
CA VAL A 32 -5.58 11.69 -2.74
C VAL A 32 -4.08 11.94 -2.68
N CYS A 33 -3.56 12.09 -1.48
CA CYS A 33 -2.13 12.04 -1.17
C CYS A 33 -1.88 11.02 -0.05
N TYR A 34 -0.66 10.53 0.08
CA TYR A 34 -0.26 9.66 1.18
C TYR A 34 0.70 10.37 2.12
N ALA A 35 0.52 10.17 3.42
CA ALA A 35 1.40 10.70 4.45
C ALA A 35 1.76 9.61 5.46
N VAL A 36 2.88 9.81 6.15
CA VAL A 36 3.26 8.94 7.28
C VAL A 36 2.23 9.14 8.40
N SER A 37 1.72 8.02 8.92
CA SER A 37 0.78 8.03 10.03
C SER A 37 1.43 8.61 11.30
N THR A 38 0.62 9.08 12.23
CA THR A 38 1.10 9.59 13.53
C THR A 38 1.90 8.56 14.33
N GLY A 39 1.65 7.27 14.09
CA GLY A 39 2.42 6.16 14.66
C GLY A 39 3.80 5.92 14.04
N GLY A 40 4.15 6.66 12.98
CA GLY A 40 5.37 6.50 12.21
C GLY A 40 5.32 5.36 11.20
N LEU A 41 6.28 5.38 10.28
CA LEU A 41 6.40 4.39 9.21
C LEU A 41 6.76 3.02 9.80
N ARG A 42 6.07 1.96 9.37
CA ARG A 42 6.35 0.58 9.78
C ARG A 42 7.45 -0.03 8.90
N ALA A 43 8.66 0.52 9.02
CA ALA A 43 9.80 0.11 8.18
C ALA A 43 10.05 -1.40 8.17
N GLY A 44 9.93 -2.08 9.32
CA GLY A 44 10.09 -3.53 9.39
C GLY A 44 9.03 -4.33 8.62
N THR A 45 7.80 -3.81 8.52
CA THR A 45 6.74 -4.41 7.70
C THR A 45 7.02 -4.17 6.22
N ILE A 46 7.38 -2.95 5.83
CA ILE A 46 7.72 -2.60 4.44
C ILE A 46 8.87 -3.47 3.93
N GLU A 47 9.97 -3.53 4.68
CA GLU A 47 11.13 -4.36 4.33
C GLU A 47 10.78 -5.86 4.27
N ARG A 48 9.88 -6.33 5.13
CA ARG A 48 9.40 -7.72 5.10
C ARG A 48 8.63 -8.00 3.81
N VAL A 49 7.70 -7.13 3.42
CA VAL A 49 6.89 -7.30 2.20
C VAL A 49 7.78 -7.21 0.97
N GLN A 50 8.63 -6.19 0.85
CA GLN A 50 9.55 -6.04 -0.28
C GLN A 50 10.45 -7.28 -0.45
N ARG A 51 11.03 -7.78 0.65
CA ARG A 51 11.82 -9.01 0.62
C ARG A 51 10.99 -10.22 0.19
N TYR A 52 9.77 -10.38 0.71
CA TYR A 52 8.90 -11.51 0.35
C TYR A 52 8.57 -11.51 -1.14
N PHE A 53 8.29 -10.34 -1.71
CA PHE A 53 8.06 -10.17 -3.14
C PHE A 53 9.32 -10.48 -3.95
N ALA A 54 10.49 -9.97 -3.54
CA ALA A 54 11.76 -10.23 -4.23
C ALA A 54 12.18 -11.71 -4.18
N GLU A 55 11.98 -12.40 -3.05
CA GLU A 55 12.29 -13.83 -2.91
C GLU A 55 11.44 -14.71 -3.84
N ARG A 56 10.27 -14.23 -4.26
CA ARG A 56 9.33 -14.94 -5.13
C ARG A 56 9.22 -14.35 -6.55
N GLU A 57 10.07 -13.40 -6.90
CA GLU A 57 10.03 -12.75 -8.21
C GLU A 57 10.12 -13.76 -9.36
N ALA A 58 10.89 -14.83 -9.18
CA ALA A 58 11.08 -15.90 -10.17
C ALA A 58 10.03 -17.04 -10.11
N ASP A 59 9.07 -17.00 -9.19
CA ASP A 59 8.04 -18.03 -9.02
C ASP A 59 6.86 -17.74 -9.97
N ALA A 60 6.63 -18.63 -10.93
CA ALA A 60 5.58 -18.46 -11.93
C ALA A 60 4.16 -18.54 -11.35
N ASP A 61 3.96 -19.36 -10.32
CA ASP A 61 2.65 -19.48 -9.65
C ASP A 61 2.38 -18.20 -8.85
N TRP A 62 3.41 -17.64 -8.22
CA TRP A 62 3.34 -16.33 -7.56
C TRP A 62 3.00 -15.18 -8.52
N GLN A 63 3.67 -15.13 -9.69
CA GLN A 63 3.42 -14.09 -10.70
C GLN A 63 2.03 -14.21 -11.35
N ALA A 64 1.37 -15.36 -11.26
CA ALA A 64 0.00 -15.55 -11.73
C ALA A 64 -1.06 -14.99 -10.76
N LEU A 65 -0.69 -14.71 -9.51
CA LEU A 65 -1.57 -14.10 -8.50
C LEU A 65 -1.72 -12.60 -8.74
N SER A 66 -2.87 -12.04 -8.39
CA SER A 66 -3.01 -10.58 -8.31
C SER A 66 -2.17 -10.00 -7.16
N GLN A 67 -1.77 -8.73 -7.24
CA GLN A 67 -1.02 -8.09 -6.16
C GLN A 67 -1.76 -8.13 -4.81
N GLY A 68 -3.09 -8.06 -4.82
CA GLY A 68 -3.91 -8.26 -3.61
C GLY A 68 -3.74 -9.67 -3.02
N GLN A 69 -3.78 -10.71 -3.85
CA GLN A 69 -3.55 -12.10 -3.41
C GLN A 69 -2.12 -12.34 -2.94
N GLN A 70 -1.14 -11.70 -3.56
CA GLN A 70 0.26 -11.73 -3.11
C GLN A 70 0.40 -11.09 -1.72
N LEU A 71 -0.31 -9.98 -1.47
CA LEU A 71 -0.36 -9.36 -0.14
C LEU A 71 -1.10 -10.24 0.87
N ASP A 72 -2.17 -10.93 0.49
CA ASP A 72 -2.85 -11.88 1.38
C ASP A 72 -1.90 -12.95 1.93
N GLU A 73 -1.00 -13.44 1.09
CA GLU A 73 0.04 -14.38 1.53
C GLU A 73 1.07 -13.75 2.48
N CYS A 74 1.37 -12.46 2.32
CA CYS A 74 2.23 -11.71 3.25
C CYS A 74 1.55 -11.44 4.60
N PHE A 75 0.21 -11.40 4.61
CA PHE A 75 -0.62 -11.03 5.76
C PHE A 75 -1.67 -12.11 6.08
N PRO A 76 -1.26 -13.36 6.39
CA PRO A 76 -2.18 -14.49 6.55
C PRO A 76 -3.16 -14.34 7.72
N ALA A 77 -2.88 -13.43 8.67
CA ALA A 77 -3.75 -13.14 9.79
C ALA A 77 -5.03 -12.39 9.40
N TYR A 78 -5.05 -11.73 8.23
CA TYR A 78 -6.17 -10.89 7.78
C TYR A 78 -7.22 -11.67 6.97
N CYS A 79 -6.93 -12.90 6.55
CA CYS A 79 -7.82 -13.72 5.72
C CYS A 79 -8.32 -12.98 4.46
N GLY A 80 -7.47 -12.15 3.84
CA GLY A 80 -7.85 -11.18 2.83
C GLY A 80 -7.61 -9.76 3.32
N ILE A 81 -6.39 -9.23 3.13
CA ILE A 81 -6.06 -7.88 3.59
C ILE A 81 -6.73 -6.84 2.69
N GLY A 82 -7.43 -5.89 3.30
CA GLY A 82 -7.98 -4.74 2.59
C GLY A 82 -6.98 -3.59 2.49
N TRP A 83 -7.23 -2.65 1.59
CA TRP A 83 -6.41 -1.45 1.49
C TRP A 83 -6.31 -0.65 2.82
N PRO A 84 -7.36 -0.51 3.67
CA PRO A 84 -7.21 0.26 4.91
C PRO A 84 -6.24 -0.42 5.89
N ASP A 85 -6.34 -1.74 6.02
CA ASP A 85 -5.47 -2.54 6.87
C ASP A 85 -4.02 -2.52 6.37
N LEU A 86 -3.83 -2.54 5.04
CA LEU A 86 -2.49 -2.40 4.45
C LEU A 86 -1.88 -1.04 4.81
N LEU A 87 -2.62 0.07 4.69
CA LEU A 87 -2.09 1.39 5.04
C LEU A 87 -1.66 1.46 6.50
N ASP A 88 -2.45 0.87 7.41
CA ASP A 88 -2.11 0.76 8.83
C ASP A 88 -0.85 -0.08 9.08
N GLU A 89 -0.74 -1.23 8.41
CA GLU A 89 0.43 -2.13 8.49
C GLU A 89 1.71 -1.51 7.90
N LEU A 90 1.57 -0.60 6.93
CA LEU A 90 2.67 0.18 6.36
C LEU A 90 2.98 1.44 7.19
N GLY A 91 2.05 1.88 8.05
CA GLY A 91 2.18 3.09 8.86
C GLY A 91 1.99 4.36 8.03
N ILE A 92 1.12 4.32 7.03
CA ILE A 92 0.75 5.46 6.17
C ILE A 92 -0.76 5.71 6.26
N THR A 93 -1.20 6.89 5.84
CA THR A 93 -2.62 7.26 5.79
C THR A 93 -2.90 8.02 4.51
N THR A 94 -4.15 7.96 4.06
CA THR A 94 -4.66 8.86 3.01
C THR A 94 -4.85 10.27 3.56
N VAL A 95 -4.57 11.25 2.72
CA VAL A 95 -4.79 12.68 2.95
C VAL A 95 -5.56 13.19 1.76
N TYR A 96 -6.77 13.68 2.02
CA TYR A 96 -7.65 14.25 1.00
C TYR A 96 -7.39 15.74 0.94
N ALA A 97 -6.81 16.21 -0.16
CA ALA A 97 -6.55 17.62 -0.40
C ALA A 97 -7.65 18.17 -1.32
N THR A 98 -8.24 19.31 -0.96
CA THR A 98 -9.23 19.96 -1.83
C THR A 98 -8.59 20.32 -3.16
N GLN A 99 -9.26 19.97 -4.25
CA GLN A 99 -8.82 20.35 -5.58
C GLN A 99 -8.75 21.88 -5.64
N THR A 100 -7.56 22.42 -5.90
CA THR A 100 -7.40 23.87 -6.05
C THR A 100 -7.87 24.23 -7.44
N THR A 101 -9.18 24.42 -7.62
CA THR A 101 -9.76 24.91 -8.88
C THR A 101 -9.17 26.29 -9.15
N HIS A 102 -8.30 26.41 -10.16
CA HIS A 102 -7.79 27.69 -10.67
C HIS A 102 -8.40 28.00 -12.04
#